data_AF-A0A815CH57-F1
#
_entry.id   AF-A0A815CH57-F1
#
_cell.length_a   1.000
_cell.length_b   1.000
_cell.length_c   1.000
_cell.angle_alpha   90.00
_cell.angle_beta   90.00
_cell.angle_gamma   90.00
#
_symmetry.space_group_name_H-M   'P 1'
#
loop_
_entity.id
_entity.type
_entity.pdbx_description
1 polymer ?
#
loop_
_entity_poly.entity_id
_entity_poly.type
_entity_poly.pdbx_seq_one_letter_code
_entity_poly.pdbx_strand_id
1 'polypeptide(L)'
;MSANRMIHYSMYFLLLTFPLSVISYKLIDHNIQGEIAPGWEFVSDLFQDNFIKDRDLGASVAIYHQGKPVVSLTGGWFDESKTKPYDSAALQIVFSTSKGIVAAAVALAVQRGLLNYSALVTDYWPEYGQNGKENTTVSDILSHRAGVPDVSASYEDYLDW
;
A
#
# COMPACT_ATOMS: atom_id res chain seq x y z
N MET A 1 51.45 -42.12 -32.50
CA MET A 1 50.17 -41.99 -31.78
C MET A 1 50.09 -40.60 -31.19
N SER A 2 49.05 -39.84 -31.59
CA SER A 2 48.52 -38.58 -31.01
C SER A 2 49.50 -37.40 -30.89
N ALA A 3 49.48 -36.40 -31.80
CA ALA A 3 48.53 -35.25 -31.87
C ALA A 3 48.67 -34.31 -30.64
N ASN A 4 48.74 -32.98 -30.73
CA ASN A 4 48.32 -32.06 -31.78
C ASN A 4 48.97 -30.67 -31.62
N ARG A 5 49.11 -29.96 -32.74
CA ARG A 5 49.58 -28.58 -32.88
C ARG A 5 48.50 -27.55 -32.52
N MET A 6 48.99 -26.31 -32.41
CA MET A 6 48.44 -25.06 -32.95
C MET A 6 47.71 -24.12 -31.99
N ILE A 7 48.48 -23.09 -31.63
CA ILE A 7 48.07 -21.79 -31.12
C ILE A 7 47.36 -21.05 -32.25
N HIS A 8 46.15 -20.55 -32.02
CA HIS A 8 45.51 -19.55 -32.86
C HIS A 8 44.91 -18.45 -31.99
N TYR A 9 45.51 -17.27 -32.04
CA TYR A 9 44.89 -16.02 -31.63
C TYR A 9 43.87 -15.62 -32.70
N SER A 10 42.66 -15.25 -32.29
CA SER A 10 41.81 -14.37 -33.09
C SER A 10 40.91 -13.55 -32.16
N MET A 11 41.29 -12.28 -32.04
CA MET A 11 40.57 -11.22 -31.36
C MET A 11 39.68 -10.56 -32.41
N TYR A 12 38.36 -10.74 -32.31
CA TYR A 12 37.38 -9.86 -32.95
C TYR A 12 36.33 -9.46 -31.93
N PHE A 13 36.42 -8.18 -31.55
CA PHE A 13 35.39 -7.37 -30.93
C PHE A 13 34.17 -7.30 -31.86
N LEU A 14 32.98 -7.62 -31.35
CA LEU A 14 31.76 -6.92 -31.76
C LEU A 14 30.83 -6.78 -30.55
N LEU A 15 30.82 -5.56 -30.01
CA LEU A 15 29.86 -5.05 -29.03
C LEU A 15 28.49 -4.90 -29.70
N LEU A 16 27.48 -5.66 -29.24
CA LEU A 16 26.07 -5.34 -29.43
C LEU A 16 25.29 -5.60 -28.12
N THR A 17 25.32 -4.58 -27.28
CA THR A 17 24.24 -4.06 -26.40
C THR A 17 23.05 -4.98 -26.06
N PHE A 18 23.02 -5.50 -24.84
CA PHE A 18 21.81 -5.65 -24.00
C PHE A 18 22.23 -5.61 -22.52
N PRO A 19 21.53 -4.89 -21.63
CA PRO A 19 21.89 -4.86 -20.22
C PRO A 19 21.55 -6.22 -19.57
N LEU A 20 22.60 -6.99 -19.30
CA LEU A 20 22.58 -8.14 -18.40
C LEU A 20 22.56 -7.61 -16.95
N SER A 21 21.37 -7.46 -16.37
CA SER A 21 21.16 -7.65 -14.93
C SER A 21 19.68 -7.56 -14.56
N VAL A 22 18.88 -8.52 -15.03
CA VAL A 22 17.68 -8.94 -14.30
C VAL A 22 17.91 -10.41 -13.97
N ILE A 23 18.18 -10.71 -12.70
CA ILE A 23 18.31 -12.09 -12.23
C ILE A 23 16.89 -12.55 -11.88
N SER A 24 16.32 -13.46 -12.66
CA SER A 24 15.11 -14.19 -12.25
C SER A 24 15.51 -15.25 -11.23
N TYR A 25 15.11 -15.07 -9.97
CA TYR A 25 15.16 -16.11 -8.95
C TYR A 25 13.94 -17.00 -9.06
N LYS A 26 14.15 -18.34 -9.09
CA LYS A 26 13.08 -19.33 -9.21
C LYS A 26 13.07 -20.21 -7.95
N LEU A 27 12.37 -19.76 -6.91
CA LEU A 27 11.98 -20.55 -5.73
C LEU A 27 10.60 -20.05 -5.30
N ILE A 28 9.61 -20.96 -5.29
CA ILE A 28 8.17 -20.75 -5.00
C ILE A 28 7.70 -19.38 -5.49
N ASP A 29 7.35 -19.31 -6.77
CA ASP A 29 6.91 -18.07 -7.42
C ASP A 29 5.61 -17.59 -6.75
N HIS A 30 5.73 -16.73 -5.73
CA HIS A 30 4.61 -16.12 -5.02
C HIS A 30 3.93 -15.07 -5.92
N ASN A 31 3.90 -15.27 -7.24
CA ASN A 31 3.33 -14.36 -8.23
C ASN A 31 3.76 -12.90 -8.02
N ILE A 32 5.01 -12.67 -7.60
CA ILE A 32 5.48 -11.31 -7.32
C ILE A 32 5.71 -10.59 -8.64
N GLN A 33 5.09 -9.43 -8.80
CA GLN A 33 5.14 -8.60 -10.01
C GLN A 33 5.29 -7.14 -9.61
N GLY A 34 5.92 -6.35 -10.49
CA GLY A 34 6.04 -4.91 -10.27
C GLY A 34 7.36 -4.31 -10.72
N GLU A 35 7.58 -3.06 -10.28
CA GLU A 35 8.75 -2.26 -10.64
C GLU A 35 9.47 -1.75 -9.40
N ILE A 36 10.80 -1.68 -9.48
CA ILE A 36 11.69 -1.18 -8.43
C ILE A 36 12.75 -0.29 -9.07
N ALA A 37 12.93 0.89 -8.51
CA ALA A 37 13.98 1.82 -8.91
C ALA A 37 15.34 1.39 -8.32
N PRO A 38 16.47 1.69 -9.01
CA PRO A 38 17.80 1.37 -8.49
C PRO A 38 18.05 1.89 -7.07
N GLY A 39 18.63 1.05 -6.21
CA GLY A 39 18.91 1.34 -4.80
C GLY A 39 17.77 1.01 -3.83
N TRP A 40 16.64 0.49 -4.31
CA TRP A 40 15.49 0.06 -3.51
C TRP A 40 15.24 -1.45 -3.55
N GLU A 41 16.17 -2.22 -4.12
CA GLU A 41 16.03 -3.67 -4.34
C GLU A 41 15.81 -4.45 -3.04
N PHE A 42 16.36 -3.97 -1.92
CA PHE A 42 16.17 -4.57 -0.60
C PHE A 42 14.68 -4.68 -0.20
N VAL A 43 13.81 -3.83 -0.76
CA VAL A 43 12.36 -3.90 -0.51
C VAL A 43 11.77 -5.16 -1.15
N SER A 44 12.27 -5.57 -2.33
CA SER A 44 11.88 -6.84 -2.96
C SER A 44 12.20 -8.02 -2.06
N ASP A 45 13.42 -8.03 -1.51
CA ASP A 45 13.90 -9.12 -0.66
C ASP A 45 13.01 -9.25 0.60
N LEU A 46 12.73 -8.12 1.26
CA LEU A 46 11.86 -8.09 2.43
C LEU A 46 10.40 -8.48 2.10
N PHE A 47 9.89 -8.04 0.95
CA PHE A 47 8.55 -8.37 0.50
C PHE A 47 8.42 -9.86 0.19
N GLN A 48 9.40 -10.45 -0.50
CA GLN A 48 9.45 -11.90 -0.76
C GLN A 48 9.56 -12.71 0.54
N ASP A 49 10.37 -12.23 1.48
CA ASP A 49 10.57 -12.85 2.79
C ASP A 49 9.27 -13.02 3.58
N ASN A 50 8.31 -12.10 3.44
CA ASN A 50 7.02 -12.22 4.12
C ASN A 50 6.24 -13.45 3.62
N PHE A 51 6.27 -13.74 2.34
CA PHE A 51 5.59 -14.91 1.78
C PHE A 51 6.33 -16.22 2.10
N ILE A 52 7.67 -16.21 2.06
CA ILE A 52 8.49 -17.39 2.44
C ILE A 52 8.23 -17.78 3.90
N LYS A 53 7.95 -16.79 4.76
CA LYS A 53 7.67 -16.98 6.20
C LYS A 53 6.18 -17.14 6.50
N ASP A 54 5.34 -17.31 5.49
CA ASP A 54 3.87 -17.44 5.59
C ASP A 54 3.21 -16.31 6.42
N ARG A 55 3.76 -15.09 6.35
CA ARG A 55 3.21 -13.90 7.03
C ARG A 55 2.12 -13.23 6.22
N ASP A 56 2.25 -13.26 4.90
CA ASP A 56 1.31 -12.67 3.95
C ASP A 56 0.75 -13.76 3.02
N LEU A 57 -0.57 -13.78 2.85
CA LEU A 57 -1.24 -14.59 1.82
C LEU A 57 -1.15 -13.92 0.46
N GLY A 58 -1.44 -12.62 0.43
CA GLY A 58 -1.39 -11.73 -0.73
C GLY A 58 -1.22 -10.29 -0.23
N ALA A 59 -0.38 -9.52 -0.91
CA ALA A 59 -0.04 -8.17 -0.48
C ALA A 59 0.35 -7.28 -1.66
N SER A 60 0.35 -5.97 -1.40
CA SER A 60 0.93 -4.96 -2.28
C SER A 60 1.72 -3.94 -1.47
N VAL A 61 2.76 -3.38 -2.09
CA VAL A 61 3.55 -2.28 -1.52
C VAL A 61 3.85 -1.25 -2.61
N ALA A 62 3.57 0.02 -2.30
CA ALA A 62 3.92 1.15 -3.15
C ALA A 62 4.69 2.18 -2.31
N ILE A 63 5.85 2.61 -2.80
CA ILE A 63 6.70 3.60 -2.13
C ILE A 63 6.96 4.74 -3.09
N TYR A 64 6.73 5.95 -2.60
CA TYR A 64 7.05 7.20 -3.28
C TYR A 64 8.16 7.93 -2.53
N HIS A 65 9.23 8.28 -3.24
CA HIS A 65 10.33 9.09 -2.71
C HIS A 65 10.42 10.38 -3.52
N GLN A 66 10.31 11.53 -2.84
CA GLN A 66 10.28 12.86 -3.47
C GLN A 66 9.22 12.97 -4.59
N GLY A 67 8.04 12.39 -4.35
CA GLY A 67 6.92 12.41 -5.30
C GLY A 67 7.07 11.47 -6.50
N LYS A 68 8.15 10.68 -6.57
CA LYS A 68 8.36 9.69 -7.63
C LYS A 68 8.10 8.27 -7.12
N PRO A 69 7.40 7.42 -7.87
CA PRO A 69 7.28 6.01 -7.52
C PRO A 69 8.67 5.36 -7.63
N VAL A 70 9.10 4.70 -6.55
CA VAL A 70 10.39 3.97 -6.50
C VAL A 70 10.21 2.48 -6.23
N VAL A 71 9.07 2.08 -5.68
CA VAL A 71 8.66 0.67 -5.55
C VAL A 71 7.17 0.59 -5.84
N SER A 72 6.77 -0.40 -6.63
CA SER A 72 5.37 -0.80 -6.83
C SER A 72 5.35 -2.29 -7.06
N LEU A 73 5.02 -3.06 -6.01
CA LEU A 73 5.00 -4.53 -6.04
C LEU A 73 3.63 -5.06 -5.62
N THR A 74 3.24 -6.19 -6.22
CA THR A 74 2.13 -7.04 -5.79
C THR A 74 2.60 -8.48 -5.72
N GLY A 75 2.00 -9.31 -4.88
CA GLY A 75 2.35 -10.72 -4.82
C GLY A 75 1.39 -11.53 -3.96
N GLY A 76 1.45 -12.83 -4.14
CA GLY A 76 0.71 -13.85 -3.42
C GLY A 76 -0.63 -14.18 -4.08
N TRP A 77 -1.62 -14.46 -3.24
CA TRP A 77 -2.94 -14.94 -3.61
C TRP A 77 -4.02 -14.08 -2.98
N PHE A 78 -5.12 -13.90 -3.69
CA PHE A 78 -6.26 -13.09 -3.23
C PHE A 78 -7.02 -13.76 -2.07
N ASP A 79 -7.03 -15.10 -2.03
CA ASP A 79 -7.74 -15.89 -1.04
C ASP A 79 -7.01 -17.21 -0.71
N GLU A 80 -7.48 -17.89 0.33
CA GLU A 80 -6.88 -19.13 0.85
C GLU A 80 -6.94 -20.30 -0.15
N SER A 81 -7.83 -20.23 -1.15
CA SER A 81 -7.90 -21.26 -2.20
C SER A 81 -6.66 -21.24 -3.10
N LYS A 82 -5.92 -20.12 -3.12
CA LYS A 82 -4.73 -19.92 -3.95
C LYS A 82 -5.00 -20.20 -5.43
N THR A 83 -6.20 -19.85 -5.89
CA THR A 83 -6.60 -19.99 -7.30
C THR A 83 -6.54 -18.66 -8.05
N LYS A 84 -6.65 -17.53 -7.35
CA LYS A 84 -6.60 -16.19 -7.91
C LYS A 84 -5.38 -15.41 -7.39
N PRO A 85 -4.47 -14.94 -8.25
CA PRO A 85 -3.34 -14.11 -7.84
C PRO A 85 -3.78 -12.80 -7.18
N TYR A 86 -2.96 -12.29 -6.26
CA TYR A 86 -3.08 -10.91 -5.78
C TYR A 86 -2.30 -9.99 -6.73
N ASP A 87 -3.01 -9.40 -7.70
CA ASP A 87 -2.43 -8.53 -8.73
C ASP A 87 -2.72 -7.04 -8.47
N SER A 88 -2.32 -6.17 -9.39
CA SER A 88 -2.52 -4.72 -9.28
C SER A 88 -3.98 -4.28 -9.30
N ALA A 89 -4.92 -5.14 -9.72
CA ALA A 89 -6.35 -4.88 -9.69
C ALA A 89 -7.03 -5.43 -8.43
N ALA A 90 -6.31 -6.11 -7.55
CA ALA A 90 -6.83 -6.61 -6.30
C ALA A 90 -7.27 -5.45 -5.39
N LEU A 91 -8.52 -5.53 -4.90
CA LEU A 91 -9.07 -4.61 -3.90
C LEU A 91 -9.18 -5.33 -2.56
N GLN A 92 -8.77 -4.65 -1.49
CA GLN A 92 -8.84 -5.17 -0.12
C GLN A 92 -9.44 -4.14 0.83
N ILE A 93 -10.03 -4.63 1.92
CA ILE A 93 -10.50 -3.78 3.02
C ILE A 93 -9.27 -3.23 3.75
N VAL A 94 -9.11 -1.91 3.76
CA VAL A 94 -7.96 -1.23 4.40
C VAL A 94 -8.23 -0.77 5.84
N PHE A 95 -9.41 -1.13 6.38
CA PHE A 95 -9.85 -0.80 7.74
C PHE A 95 -9.62 0.67 8.12
N SER A 96 -9.00 0.92 9.27
CA SER A 96 -8.77 2.26 9.81
C SER A 96 -7.87 3.15 8.94
N THR A 97 -7.16 2.60 7.96
CA THR A 97 -6.39 3.39 6.98
C THR A 97 -7.30 4.39 6.24
N SER A 98 -8.58 4.05 6.03
CA SER A 98 -9.58 4.94 5.44
C SER A 98 -9.72 6.29 6.18
N LYS A 99 -9.42 6.34 7.48
CA LYS A 99 -9.48 7.59 8.28
C LYS A 99 -8.51 8.66 7.75
N GLY A 100 -7.37 8.26 7.19
CA GLY A 100 -6.43 9.20 6.56
C GLY A 100 -7.03 9.90 5.33
N ILE A 101 -7.77 9.16 4.51
CA ILE A 101 -8.49 9.72 3.35
C ILE A 101 -9.61 10.67 3.80
N VAL A 102 -10.36 10.29 4.84
CA VAL A 102 -11.40 11.17 5.43
C VAL A 102 -10.77 12.45 5.98
N ALA A 103 -9.65 12.36 6.70
CA ALA A 103 -8.94 13.53 7.22
C ALA A 103 -8.47 14.47 6.09
N ALA A 104 -7.97 13.91 4.97
CA ALA A 104 -7.62 14.70 3.79
C ALA A 104 -8.82 15.39 3.15
N ALA A 105 -9.98 14.71 3.08
CA ALA A 105 -11.22 15.30 2.59
C ALA A 105 -11.68 16.48 3.47
N VAL A 106 -11.57 16.34 4.80
CA VAL A 106 -11.86 17.44 5.73
C VAL A 106 -10.89 18.60 5.54
N ALA A 107 -9.60 18.33 5.38
CA ALA A 107 -8.62 19.39 5.10
C ALA A 107 -8.93 20.17 3.80
N LEU A 108 -9.35 19.48 2.75
CA LEU A 108 -9.82 20.12 1.51
C LEU A 108 -11.08 20.96 1.72
N ALA A 109 -12.04 20.48 2.51
CA ALA A 109 -13.24 21.24 2.86
C ALA A 109 -12.90 22.50 3.66
N VAL A 110 -11.96 22.42 4.61
CA VAL A 110 -11.46 23.57 5.37
C VAL A 110 -10.75 24.56 4.45
N GLN A 111 -9.86 24.10 3.56
CA GLN A 111 -9.20 24.95 2.58
C GLN A 111 -10.20 25.72 1.71
N ARG A 112 -11.34 25.10 1.38
CA ARG A 112 -12.42 25.71 0.59
C ARG A 112 -13.37 26.60 1.41
N GLY A 113 -13.15 26.74 2.71
CA GLY A 113 -14.02 27.52 3.60
C GLY A 113 -15.37 26.86 3.91
N LEU A 114 -15.53 25.57 3.61
CA LEU A 114 -16.76 24.81 3.87
C LEU A 114 -16.81 24.25 5.30
N LEU A 115 -15.64 24.05 5.92
CA LEU A 115 -15.48 23.62 7.30
C LEU A 115 -14.46 24.51 8.02
N ASN A 116 -14.49 24.51 9.34
CA ASN A 116 -13.51 25.18 10.19
C ASN A 116 -13.17 24.27 11.37
N TYR A 117 -11.88 24.01 11.59
CA TYR A 117 -11.42 23.14 12.68
C TYR A 117 -11.84 23.62 14.06
N SER A 118 -11.94 24.94 14.27
CA SER A 118 -12.33 25.55 15.55
C SER A 118 -13.83 25.79 15.69
N ALA A 119 -14.62 25.56 14.65
CA ALA A 119 -16.07 25.66 14.74
C ALA A 119 -16.64 24.48 15.54
N LEU A 120 -17.81 24.70 16.13
CA LEU A 120 -18.53 23.65 16.83
C LEU A 120 -19.11 22.69 15.81
N VAL A 121 -19.17 21.40 16.15
CA VAL A 121 -19.84 20.42 15.28
C VAL A 121 -21.31 20.80 15.08
N THR A 122 -21.94 21.38 16.11
CA THR A 122 -23.33 21.88 16.08
C THR A 122 -23.57 23.01 15.10
N ASP A 123 -22.53 23.73 14.64
CA ASP A 123 -22.65 24.72 13.56
C ASP A 123 -22.98 24.06 12.21
N TYR A 124 -22.61 22.77 12.04
CA TYR A 124 -22.83 22.00 10.82
C TYR A 124 -23.89 20.89 10.99
N TRP A 125 -23.99 20.34 12.20
CA TRP A 125 -24.89 19.25 12.55
C TRP A 125 -25.51 19.51 13.93
N PRO A 126 -26.61 20.29 14.00
CA PRO A 126 -27.20 20.73 15.27
C PRO A 126 -27.58 19.58 16.21
N GLU A 127 -28.08 18.47 15.68
CA GLU A 127 -28.53 17.30 16.46
C GLU A 127 -27.37 16.60 17.19
N TYR A 128 -26.12 16.81 16.75
CA TYR A 128 -24.95 16.27 17.42
C TYR A 128 -24.85 16.73 18.89
N GLY A 129 -25.29 17.96 19.19
CA GLY A 129 -25.12 18.61 20.49
C GLY A 129 -25.83 17.94 21.68
N GLN A 130 -26.63 16.90 21.44
CA GLN A 130 -27.30 16.15 22.51
C GLN A 130 -26.30 15.49 23.48
N ASN A 131 -26.76 15.20 24.70
CA ASN A 131 -26.00 14.46 25.72
C ASN A 131 -24.64 15.10 26.09
N GLY A 132 -24.57 16.43 26.17
CA GLY A 132 -23.38 17.14 26.65
C GLY A 132 -22.29 17.34 25.59
N LYS A 133 -22.63 17.24 24.30
CA LYS A 133 -21.68 17.32 23.18
C LYS A 133 -21.73 18.67 22.45
N GLU A 134 -22.44 19.65 22.99
CA GLU A 134 -22.66 20.96 22.38
C GLU A 134 -21.38 21.79 22.16
N ASN A 135 -20.33 21.51 22.93
CA ASN A 135 -19.06 22.23 22.87
C ASN A 135 -17.96 21.50 22.07
N THR A 136 -18.27 20.36 21.44
CA THR A 136 -17.29 19.61 20.65
C THR A 136 -16.94 20.37 19.38
N THR A 137 -15.65 20.58 19.14
CA THR A 137 -15.16 21.20 17.90
C THR A 137 -14.92 20.15 16.81
N VAL A 138 -14.83 20.59 15.55
CA VAL A 138 -14.41 19.72 14.44
C VAL A 138 -13.02 19.11 14.71
N SER A 139 -12.10 19.87 15.31
CA SER A 139 -10.78 19.38 15.71
C SER A 139 -10.85 18.27 16.77
N ASP A 140 -11.80 18.33 17.70
CA ASP A 140 -11.97 17.28 18.72
C ASP A 140 -12.40 15.95 18.09
N ILE A 141 -13.22 15.97 17.05
CA ILE A 141 -13.60 14.76 16.30
C ILE A 141 -12.38 14.13 15.64
N LEU A 142 -11.60 14.91 14.89
CA LEU A 142 -10.45 14.42 14.13
C LEU A 142 -9.29 13.93 15.00
N SER A 143 -9.23 14.40 16.25
CA SER A 143 -8.18 14.05 17.21
C SER A 143 -8.64 13.06 18.28
N HIS A 144 -9.81 12.45 18.11
CA HIS A 144 -10.39 11.48 19.06
C HIS A 144 -10.61 12.04 20.48
N ARG A 145 -10.94 13.32 20.59
CA ARG A 145 -11.18 14.03 21.86
C ARG A 145 -12.66 14.32 22.13
N ALA A 146 -13.53 13.97 21.18
CA ALA A 146 -14.97 14.20 21.29
C ALA A 146 -15.70 13.38 22.37
N GLY A 147 -15.02 12.44 23.03
CA GLY A 147 -15.60 11.63 24.12
C GLY A 147 -16.61 10.58 23.65
N VAL A 148 -16.58 10.20 22.37
CA VAL A 148 -17.42 9.13 21.79
C VAL A 148 -16.53 8.01 21.28
N PRO A 149 -16.11 7.07 22.16
CA PRO A 149 -15.13 6.04 21.81
C PRO A 149 -15.72 4.89 20.99
N ASP A 150 -17.02 4.66 21.09
CA ASP A 150 -17.73 3.56 20.44
C ASP A 150 -19.21 3.90 20.28
N VAL A 151 -19.89 3.17 19.39
CA VAL A 151 -21.33 3.17 19.27
C VAL A 151 -21.82 1.82 19.80
N SER A 152 -22.53 1.83 20.94
CA SER A 152 -23.18 0.62 21.46
C SER A 152 -24.39 0.30 20.57
N ALA A 153 -24.13 -0.35 19.44
CA ALA A 153 -25.12 -0.72 18.44
C ALA A 153 -25.07 -2.23 18.18
N SER A 154 -26.21 -2.81 17.83
CA SER A 154 -26.26 -4.21 17.39
C SER A 154 -25.58 -4.36 16.02
N TYR A 155 -25.25 -5.59 15.65
CA TYR A 155 -24.67 -5.85 14.33
C TYR A 155 -25.64 -5.45 13.21
N GLU A 156 -26.94 -5.69 13.41
CA GLU A 156 -28.01 -5.30 12.51
C GLU A 156 -28.05 -3.77 12.32
N ASP A 157 -27.86 -2.98 13.39
CA ASP A 157 -27.80 -1.51 13.32
C ASP A 157 -26.61 -1.02 12.47
N TYR A 158 -25.49 -1.77 12.45
CA TYR A 158 -24.34 -1.44 11.59
C TYR A 158 -24.58 -1.77 10.11
N LEU A 159 -25.50 -2.69 9.80
CA LEU A 159 -25.81 -3.11 8.44
C LEU A 159 -26.95 -2.33 7.79
N ASP A 160 -27.77 -1.63 8.58
CA ASP A 160 -28.93 -0.84 8.11
C ASP A 160 -28.56 0.57 7.59
N TRP A 161 -27.25 0.86 7.48
CA TRP A 161 -26.74 2.10 6.85
C TRP A 161 -26.75 2.01 5.31
#